data_AF-A0A3D3RML3-F1
#
_entry.id   AF-A0A3D3RML3-F1
#
_cell.length_a   1.000
_cell.length_b   1.000
_cell.length_c   1.000
_cell.angle_alpha   90.00
_cell.angle_beta   90.00
_cell.angle_gamma   90.00
#
_symmetry.space_group_name_H-M   'P 1'
#
loop_
_entity.id
_entity.type
_entity.pdbx_description
1 polymer ?
#
loop_
_entity_poly.entity_id
_entity_poly.type
_entity_poly.pdbx_seq_one_letter_code
_entity_poly.pdbx_strand_id
1 'polypeptide(L)'
;MCKKKKPLSKTEFEFMEFIWKHPTGIQSGEIFKHFSQARSTQSNILKNIVAKGFLTVQQKGLHFLYIPNITKEEYQKMFSEQRVGKLEKLILSFFQQKKLSEDEISRLQDFLEDLKNE
;
A
#
# COMPACT_ATOMS: atom_id res chain seq x y z
N MET A 1 -18.27 3.96 -12.71
CA MET A 1 -17.91 4.25 -11.29
C MET A 1 -16.63 3.49 -10.94
N CYS A 2 -15.48 4.16 -10.87
CA CYS A 2 -14.23 3.50 -10.45
C CYS A 2 -14.32 3.15 -8.95
N LYS A 3 -14.42 1.86 -8.61
CA LYS A 3 -14.34 1.42 -7.21
C LYS A 3 -12.95 1.82 -6.67
N LYS A 4 -12.91 2.71 -5.68
CA LYS A 4 -11.67 3.13 -5.00
C LYS A 4 -10.97 1.89 -4.44
N LYS A 5 -9.76 1.57 -4.92
CA LYS A 5 -9.00 0.40 -4.43
C LYS A 5 -8.64 0.60 -2.96
N LYS A 6 -8.83 -0.43 -2.14
CA LYS A 6 -8.42 -0.42 -0.72
C LYS A 6 -6.90 -0.61 -0.62
N PRO A 7 -6.19 0.08 0.29
CA PRO A 7 -4.75 -0.12 0.48
C PRO A 7 -4.44 -1.54 0.98
N LEU A 8 -3.22 -1.98 0.71
CA LEU A 8 -2.63 -3.19 1.26
C LEU A 8 -2.38 -3.01 2.76
N SER A 9 -2.59 -4.08 3.54
CA SER A 9 -2.07 -4.18 4.90
C SER A 9 -0.54 -4.32 4.87
N LYS A 10 0.10 -4.21 6.04
CA LYS A 10 1.55 -4.38 6.15
C LYS A 10 2.01 -5.73 5.58
N THR A 11 1.37 -6.81 6.00
CA THR A 11 1.71 -8.17 5.53
C THR A 11 1.39 -8.37 4.05
N GLU A 12 0.29 -7.82 3.55
CA GLU A 12 -0.02 -7.90 2.11
C GLU A 12 0.99 -7.10 1.27
N PHE A 13 1.49 -5.98 1.80
CA PHE A 13 2.53 -5.20 1.15
C PHE A 13 3.85 -5.98 1.08
N GLU A 14 4.26 -6.66 2.15
CA GLU A 14 5.45 -7.54 2.15
C GLU A 14 5.37 -8.62 1.04
N PHE A 15 4.19 -9.22 0.86
CA PHE A 15 3.94 -10.16 -0.24
C PHE A 15 4.08 -9.49 -1.62
N MET A 16 3.52 -8.29 -1.78
CA MET A 16 3.65 -7.54 -3.03
C MET A 16 5.09 -7.09 -3.30
N GLU A 17 5.88 -6.75 -2.28
CA GLU A 17 7.29 -6.42 -2.43
C GLU A 17 8.12 -7.57 -3.00
N PHE A 18 7.78 -8.80 -2.60
CA PHE A 18 8.38 -9.97 -3.22
C PHE A 18 7.88 -10.16 -4.66
N ILE A 19 6.58 -10.06 -4.91
CA ILE A 19 5.99 -10.30 -6.24
C ILE A 19 6.41 -9.23 -7.26
N TRP A 20 6.57 -7.96 -6.87
CA TRP A 20 7.02 -6.89 -7.76
C TRP A 20 8.43 -7.08 -8.32
N LYS A 21 9.26 -7.92 -7.68
CA LYS A 21 10.56 -8.34 -8.24
C LYS A 21 10.40 -9.23 -9.49
N HIS A 22 9.19 -9.72 -9.75
CA HIS A 22 8.84 -10.62 -10.85
C HIS A 22 7.68 -10.01 -11.68
N PRO A 23 7.93 -8.97 -12.50
CA PRO A 23 6.88 -8.27 -13.25
C PRO A 23 6.14 -9.16 -14.25
N THR A 24 6.78 -10.21 -14.77
CA THR A 24 6.16 -11.22 -15.65
C THR A 24 5.30 -12.25 -14.90
N GLY A 25 5.26 -12.15 -13.57
CA GLY A 25 4.56 -13.04 -12.65
C GLY A 25 5.46 -14.09 -12.01
N ILE A 26 4.97 -14.62 -10.88
CA ILE A 26 5.65 -15.61 -10.04
C ILE A 26 4.72 -16.76 -9.67
N GLN A 27 5.26 -17.97 -9.66
CA GLN A 27 4.50 -19.17 -9.33
C GLN A 27 4.22 -19.26 -7.82
N SER A 28 3.05 -19.81 -7.48
CA SER A 28 2.61 -20.00 -6.09
C SER A 28 3.63 -20.76 -5.23
N GLY A 29 4.31 -21.75 -5.82
CA GLY A 29 5.34 -22.53 -5.12
C GLY A 29 6.52 -21.69 -4.65
N GLU A 30 6.95 -20.70 -5.45
CA GLU A 30 8.08 -19.82 -5.10
C GLU A 30 7.68 -18.83 -3.99
N ILE A 31 6.44 -18.31 -4.05
CA ILE A 31 5.89 -17.48 -2.97
C ILE A 31 5.83 -18.29 -1.67
N PHE A 32 5.29 -19.51 -1.73
CA PHE A 32 5.12 -20.36 -0.55
C PHE A 32 6.43 -20.80 0.10
N LYS A 33 7.52 -20.89 -0.66
CA LYS A 33 8.86 -21.15 -0.13
C LYS A 33 9.50 -19.91 0.51
N HIS A 34 9.22 -18.72 -0.02
CA HIS A 34 9.82 -17.48 0.45
C HIS A 34 9.32 -17.06 1.84
N PHE A 35 8.05 -17.31 2.11
CA PHE A 35 7.35 -16.86 3.31
C PHE A 35 7.19 -17.99 4.34
N SER A 36 7.46 -17.70 5.62
CA SER A 36 7.41 -18.68 6.71
C SER A 36 6.01 -18.93 7.28
N GLN A 37 5.02 -18.11 6.92
CA GLN A 37 3.64 -18.24 7.38
C GLN A 37 3.02 -19.55 6.89
N ALA A 38 2.03 -20.09 7.61
CA ALA A 38 1.29 -21.28 7.20
C ALA A 38 0.66 -21.11 5.80
N ARG A 39 0.62 -22.19 5.00
CA ARG A 39 0.10 -22.14 3.60
C ARG A 39 -1.32 -21.56 3.51
N SER A 40 -2.18 -21.86 4.48
CA SER A 40 -3.55 -21.31 4.56
C SER A 40 -3.54 -19.78 4.71
N THR A 41 -2.67 -19.25 5.57
CA THR A 41 -2.48 -17.81 5.77
C THR A 41 -1.97 -17.14 4.50
N GLN A 42 -0.93 -17.70 3.87
CA GLN A 42 -0.38 -17.18 2.61
C GLN A 42 -1.45 -17.15 1.51
N SER A 43 -2.24 -18.23 1.40
CA SER A 43 -3.32 -18.33 0.42
C SER A 43 -4.40 -17.27 0.66
N ASN A 44 -4.77 -17.01 1.91
CA ASN A 44 -5.73 -15.96 2.25
C ASN A 44 -5.19 -14.56 1.94
N ILE A 45 -3.92 -14.29 2.23
CA ILE A 45 -3.26 -13.03 1.87
C ILE A 45 -3.31 -12.82 0.36
N LEU A 46 -2.87 -13.80 -0.44
CA LEU A 46 -2.88 -13.72 -1.90
C LEU A 46 -4.30 -13.52 -2.45
N LYS A 47 -5.30 -14.24 -1.91
CA LYS A 47 -6.71 -14.04 -2.28
C LYS A 47 -7.19 -12.62 -1.99
N ASN A 48 -6.83 -12.06 -0.84
CA ASN A 48 -7.20 -10.68 -0.47
C ASN A 48 -6.56 -9.65 -1.41
N ILE A 49 -5.29 -9.84 -1.77
CA ILE A 49 -4.59 -8.96 -2.72
C ILE A 49 -5.23 -9.02 -4.11
N VAL A 50 -5.59 -10.22 -4.59
CA VAL A 50 -6.34 -10.42 -5.84
C VAL A 50 -7.72 -9.74 -5.75
N ALA A 51 -8.44 -9.90 -4.65
CA ALA A 51 -9.75 -9.25 -4.44
C ALA A 51 -9.66 -7.72 -4.41
N LYS A 52 -8.53 -7.16 -3.95
CA LYS A 52 -8.22 -5.72 -4.04
C LYS A 52 -7.79 -5.28 -5.44
N GLY A 53 -7.52 -6.24 -6.34
CA GLY A 53 -7.21 -6.02 -7.74
C GLY A 53 -5.76 -5.63 -8.01
N PHE A 54 -4.83 -5.93 -7.10
CA PHE A 54 -3.39 -5.66 -7.30
C PHE A 54 -2.65 -6.83 -7.95
N LEU A 55 -3.24 -8.03 -7.89
CA LEU A 55 -2.74 -9.22 -8.56
C LEU A 55 -3.82 -9.81 -9.46
N THR A 56 -3.37 -10.39 -10.56
CA THR A 56 -4.15 -11.36 -11.32
C THR A 56 -3.57 -12.75 -11.06
N VAL A 57 -4.44 -13.73 -10.87
CA VAL A 57 -4.05 -15.13 -10.74
C VAL A 57 -4.47 -15.89 -12.00
N GLN A 58 -3.55 -16.67 -12.56
CA GLN A 58 -3.80 -17.56 -13.69
C GLN A 58 -3.43 -18.98 -13.29
N GLN A 59 -4.32 -19.93 -13.56
CA GLN A 59 -4.02 -21.34 -13.36
C GLN A 59 -3.18 -21.85 -14.55
N LYS A 60 -1.99 -22.41 -14.25
CA LYS A 60 -1.12 -23.08 -15.22
C LYS A 60 -0.87 -24.51 -14.73
N GLY A 61 -1.76 -25.41 -15.15
CA GLY A 61 -1.76 -26.81 -14.69
C GLY A 61 -2.05 -26.92 -13.19
N LEU A 62 -1.10 -27.51 -12.46
CA LEU A 62 -1.15 -27.68 -10.99
C LEU A 62 -0.67 -26.44 -10.23
N HIS A 63 -0.08 -25.45 -10.92
CA HIS A 63 0.46 -24.25 -10.30
C HIS A 63 -0.39 -23.03 -10.62
N PHE A 64 -0.35 -22.04 -9.72
CA PHE A 64 -0.93 -20.73 -9.96
C PHE A 64 0.18 -19.74 -10.26
N LEU A 65 0.00 -18.89 -11.27
CA LEU A 65 0.88 -17.78 -11.60
C LEU A 65 0.22 -16.49 -11.12
N TYR A 66 0.90 -15.77 -10.24
CA TYR A 66 0.47 -14.46 -9.75
C TYR A 66 1.20 -13.36 -10.51
N ILE A 67 0.46 -12.47 -11.17
CA ILE A 67 0.99 -11.40 -12.00
C ILE A 67 0.61 -10.06 -11.37
N PRO A 68 1.56 -9.15 -11.11
CA PRO A 68 1.26 -7.81 -10.65
C PRO A 68 0.50 -7.01 -11.70
N ASN A 69 -0.63 -6.43 -11.31
CA ASN A 69 -1.44 -5.56 -12.18
C ASN A 69 -0.96 -4.11 -12.22
N ILE A 70 -0.15 -3.74 -11.23
CA ILE A 70 0.47 -2.42 -11.09
C ILE A 70 1.89 -2.60 -10.56
N THR A 71 2.73 -1.61 -10.79
CA THR A 71 4.09 -1.48 -10.25
C THR A 71 4.07 -0.99 -8.80
N LYS A 72 5.24 -1.07 -8.12
CA LYS A 72 5.40 -0.55 -6.76
C LYS A 72 5.25 0.96 -6.73
N GLU A 73 5.76 1.64 -7.76
CA GLU A 73 5.75 3.09 -7.94
C GLU A 73 4.30 3.59 -8.14
N GLU A 74 3.53 2.92 -8.99
CA GLU A 74 2.10 3.21 -9.18
C GLU A 74 1.31 3.02 -7.88
N TYR A 75 1.58 1.94 -7.13
CA TYR A 75 0.96 1.72 -5.82
C TYR A 75 1.28 2.86 -4.86
N GLN A 76 2.56 3.24 -4.76
CA GLN A 76 2.99 4.33 -3.90
C GLN A 76 2.27 5.63 -4.28
N LYS A 77 2.28 6.01 -5.57
CA LYS A 77 1.59 7.20 -6.07
C LYS A 77 0.10 7.20 -5.70
N MET A 78 -0.62 6.10 -5.96
CA MET A 78 -2.05 5.95 -5.67
C MET A 78 -2.40 6.14 -4.18
N PHE A 79 -1.49 5.76 -3.28
CA PHE A 79 -1.71 5.83 -1.83
C PHE A 79 -0.89 6.91 -1.13
N SER A 80 -0.11 7.72 -1.85
CA SER A 80 0.53 8.93 -1.32
C SER A 80 -0.48 10.07 -1.15
N GLU A 81 -1.33 10.32 -2.16
CA GLU A 81 -2.39 11.33 -2.09
C GLU A 81 -3.39 11.04 -0.95
N GLN A 82 -3.72 9.76 -0.74
CA GLN A 82 -4.58 9.33 0.37
C GLN A 82 -3.92 9.50 1.74
N ARG A 83 -2.57 9.48 1.81
CA ARG A 83 -1.82 9.73 3.05
C ARG A 83 -1.78 11.21 3.38
N VAL A 84 -1.56 12.08 2.39
CA VAL A 84 -1.59 13.55 2.58
C VAL A 84 -2.96 13.99 3.10
N GLY A 85 -4.06 13.55 2.48
CA GLY A 85 -5.41 13.90 2.95
C GLY A 85 -5.75 13.37 4.36
N LYS A 86 -5.12 12.26 4.80
CA LYS A 86 -5.26 11.78 6.19
C LYS A 86 -4.45 12.62 7.18
N LEU A 87 -3.27 13.09 6.78
CA LEU A 87 -2.45 13.98 7.59
C LEU A 87 -3.17 15.32 7.81
N GLU A 88 -3.70 15.92 6.74
CA GLU A 88 -4.52 17.14 6.82
C GLU A 88 -5.70 16.95 7.80
N LYS A 89 -6.45 15.86 7.66
CA LYS A 89 -7.57 15.57 8.56
C LYS A 89 -7.14 15.34 10.01
N LEU A 90 -5.98 14.71 10.24
CA LEU A 90 -5.41 14.49 11.57
C LEU A 90 -5.04 15.81 12.22
N ILE A 91 -4.32 16.67 11.49
CA ILE A 91 -3.96 18.04 11.86
C ILE A 91 -5.22 18.82 12.24
N LEU A 92 -6.23 18.85 11.36
CA LEU A 92 -7.51 19.52 11.63
C LEU A 92 -8.21 18.95 12.89
N SER A 93 -8.23 17.63 13.08
CA SER A 93 -8.86 17.01 14.25
C SER A 93 -8.15 17.32 15.57
N PHE A 94 -6.82 17.46 15.53
CA PHE A 94 -6.01 17.81 16.69
C PHE A 94 -6.24 19.27 17.09
N PHE A 95 -6.30 20.17 16.10
CA PHE A 95 -6.50 21.61 16.33
C PHE A 95 -7.97 22.04 16.52
N GLN A 96 -8.94 21.17 16.25
CA GLN A 96 -10.32 21.38 16.67
C GLN A 96 -10.49 21.36 18.20
N GLN A 97 -9.60 20.67 18.94
CA GLN A 97 -9.67 20.54 20.40
C GLN A 97 -8.70 21.45 21.16
N LYS A 98 -7.64 21.93 20.50
CA LYS A 98 -6.69 22.93 21.03
C LYS A 98 -6.44 24.01 19.99
N LYS A 99 -6.73 25.27 20.33
CA LYS A 99 -6.27 26.42 19.55
C LYS A 99 -4.74 26.48 19.65
N LEU A 100 -4.08 26.57 18.50
CA LEU A 100 -2.67 26.88 18.42
C LEU A 100 -2.41 28.32 18.86
N SER A 101 -1.27 28.54 19.51
CA SER A 101 -0.68 29.87 19.63
C SER A 101 -0.11 30.33 18.28
N GLU A 102 0.09 31.63 18.11
CA GLU A 102 0.67 32.18 16.88
C GLU A 102 2.09 31.63 16.61
N ASP A 103 2.88 31.41 17.65
CA ASP A 103 4.23 30.82 17.53
C ASP A 103 4.18 29.39 16.98
N GLU A 104 3.20 28.58 17.40
CA GLU A 104 3.03 27.22 16.89
C GLU A 104 2.56 27.21 15.45
N ILE A 105 1.72 28.18 15.05
CA ILE A 105 1.30 28.36 13.65
C ILE A 105 2.51 28.73 12.78
N SER A 106 3.33 29.69 13.22
CA SER A 106 4.51 30.12 12.48
C SER A 106 5.49 28.97 12.26
N ARG A 107 5.82 28.20 13.30
CA ARG A 107 6.72 27.04 13.17
C ARG A 107 6.16 25.96 12.25
N LEU A 108 4.84 25.78 12.23
CA LEU A 108 4.20 24.83 11.33
C LEU A 108 4.26 25.31 9.87
N GLN A 109 4.11 26.62 9.64
CA GLN A 109 4.25 27.22 8.30
C GLN A 109 5.68 27.06 7.78
N ASP A 110 6.69 27.38 8.60
CA ASP A 110 8.10 27.23 8.23
C ASP A 110 8.42 25.76 7.87
N PHE A 111 7.97 24.82 8.70
CA PHE A 111 8.15 23.39 8.45
C PHE A 111 7.48 22.92 7.14
N LEU A 112 6.31 23.45 6.80
CA LEU A 112 5.62 23.12 5.55
C LEU A 112 6.29 23.75 4.32
N GLU A 113 6.88 24.94 4.45
CA GLU A 113 7.66 25.57 3.39
C GLU A 113 8.96 24.81 3.10
N ASP A 114 9.67 24.36 4.14
CA ASP A 114 10.89 23.55 4.00
C ASP A 114 10.60 22.27 3.20
N LEU A 115 9.51 21.56 3.53
CA LEU A 115 9.08 20.35 2.82
C LEU A 115 8.70 20.57 1.35
N LYS A 116 8.39 21.81 0.95
CA LYS A 116 8.04 22.15 -0.45
C LYS A 116 9.29 22.41 -1.30
N ASN A 117 10.41 22.71 -0.66
CA ASN A 117 11.67 23.07 -1.31
C ASN A 117 12.65 21.89 -1.44
N GLU A 118 12.28 20.69 -0.96
CA GLU A 118 12.92 19.39 -1.26
C GLU A 118 12.22 18.63 -2.41
#